data_AF-A0A2I0I9Q0-F1
#
_entry.id   AF-A0A2I0I9Q0-F1
#
_cell.length_a   1.000
_cell.length_b   1.000
_cell.length_c   1.000
_cell.angle_alpha   90.00
_cell.angle_beta   90.00
_cell.angle_gamma   90.00
#
_symmetry.space_group_name_H-M   'P 1'
#
loop_
_entity.id
_entity.type
_entity.pdbx_description
1 polymer ?
#
loop_
_entity_poly.entity_id
_entity_poly.type
_entity_poly.pdbx_seq_one_letter_code
_entity_poly.pdbx_strand_id
1 'polypeptide(L)'
;MLKIELIGFEELKEQYADDEDFAEAWSKVQNCQAAREFHNHEGFLMRVHSATGRSPFSIVYQKVPRHAIDLIKPPKTYKGNAAAESMAKEVQSMQQQVHQMLEAMNAKYKKAADKHRKEQLFSEGDMVMVFLRKERFTV
;
A
#
# COMPACT_ATOMS: atom_id res chain seq x y z
N MET A 1 20.39 25.29 -12.92
CA MET A 1 19.06 25.16 -12.30
C MET A 1 18.23 24.30 -13.22
N LEU A 2 18.20 22.98 -12.99
CA LEU A 2 17.47 22.04 -13.85
C LEU A 2 15.98 22.11 -13.50
N LYS A 3 15.19 22.78 -14.34
CA LYS A 3 13.74 22.61 -14.36
C LYS A 3 13.45 21.33 -15.15
N ILE A 4 13.33 20.21 -14.44
CA ILE A 4 12.72 19.00 -14.99
C ILE A 4 11.26 19.07 -14.54
N GLU A 5 10.42 19.66 -15.37
CA GLU A 5 8.97 19.50 -15.24
C GLU A 5 8.65 18.09 -15.75
N LEU A 6 8.18 17.23 -14.83
CA LEU A 6 7.79 15.85 -15.11
C LEU A 6 6.43 15.87 -15.85
N ILE A 7 6.43 16.32 -17.10
CA ILE A 7 5.24 16.48 -17.95
C ILE A 7 4.54 15.11 -18.18
N GLY A 8 5.27 14.00 -18.12
CA GLY A 8 4.77 12.67 -18.50
C GLY A 8 3.72 12.03 -17.57
N PHE A 9 3.43 12.58 -16.39
CA PHE A 9 2.40 12.00 -15.51
C PHE A 9 0.98 12.47 -15.86
N GLU A 10 0.81 13.63 -16.50
CA GLU A 10 -0.53 14.13 -16.87
C GLU A 10 -1.09 13.40 -18.11
N GLU A 11 -0.24 13.10 -19.10
CA GLU A 11 -0.60 12.33 -20.31
C GLU A 11 -1.03 10.88 -20.00
N LEU A 12 -0.59 10.33 -18.87
CA LEU A 12 -0.91 8.96 -18.46
C LEU A 12 -2.42 8.78 -18.20
N LYS A 13 -3.14 9.87 -17.90
CA LYS A 13 -4.58 9.85 -17.65
C LYS A 13 -5.40 9.67 -18.92
N GLU A 14 -4.87 10.14 -20.05
CA GLU A 14 -5.54 10.02 -21.36
C GLU A 14 -5.56 8.57 -21.83
N GLN A 15 -4.54 7.79 -21.42
CA GLN A 15 -4.40 6.38 -21.78
C GLN A 15 -5.43 5.48 -21.08
N TYR A 16 -6.02 5.91 -19.95
CA TYR A 16 -7.04 5.11 -19.27
C TYR A 16 -8.31 4.93 -20.10
N ALA A 17 -8.60 5.80 -21.06
CA ALA A 17 -9.81 5.70 -21.88
C ALA A 17 -9.78 4.49 -22.84
N ASP A 18 -8.58 4.10 -23.28
CA ASP A 18 -8.37 3.02 -24.25
C ASP A 18 -7.88 1.71 -23.61
N ASP A 19 -7.66 1.71 -22.28
CA ASP A 19 -7.12 0.58 -21.54
C ASP A 19 -8.20 -0.43 -21.13
N GLU A 20 -8.02 -1.70 -21.46
CA GLU A 20 -8.99 -2.78 -21.20
C GLU A 20 -9.29 -2.99 -19.71
N ASP A 21 -8.29 -2.78 -18.84
CA ASP A 21 -8.40 -2.99 -17.40
C ASP A 21 -9.00 -1.77 -16.68
N PHE A 22 -8.78 -0.56 -17.23
CA PHE A 22 -9.08 0.70 -16.54
C PHE A 22 -10.19 1.55 -17.16
N ALA A 23 -10.55 1.38 -18.44
CA ALA A 23 -11.51 2.25 -19.12
C ALA A 23 -12.89 2.30 -18.46
N GLU A 24 -13.41 1.13 -18.03
CA GLU A 24 -14.70 1.06 -17.33
C GLU A 24 -14.63 1.78 -15.98
N ALA A 25 -13.56 1.55 -15.21
CA ALA A 25 -13.37 2.18 -13.91
C ALA A 25 -13.18 3.70 -14.07
N TRP A 26 -12.41 4.13 -15.06
CA TRP A 26 -12.15 5.52 -15.38
C TRP A 26 -13.42 6.28 -15.75
N SER A 27 -14.22 5.72 -16.66
CA SER A 27 -15.52 6.30 -17.06
C SER A 27 -16.46 6.45 -15.87
N LYS A 28 -16.56 5.43 -15.00
CA LYS A 28 -17.39 5.51 -13.79
C LYS A 28 -16.91 6.59 -12.83
N VAL A 29 -15.60 6.64 -12.59
CA VAL A 29 -15.00 7.63 -11.70
C VAL A 29 -15.20 9.07 -12.21
N GLN A 30 -15.04 9.31 -13.50
CA GLN A 30 -15.29 10.63 -14.11
C GLN A 30 -16.74 11.07 -13.95
N ASN A 31 -17.68 10.13 -13.99
CA ASN A 31 -19.10 10.36 -13.82
C ASN A 31 -19.57 10.35 -12.35
N CYS A 32 -18.64 10.44 -11.39
CA CYS A 32 -18.92 10.37 -9.95
C CYS A 32 -19.67 9.10 -9.50
N GLN A 33 -19.49 8.00 -10.24
CA GLN A 33 -20.07 6.69 -9.93
C GLN A 33 -19.06 5.81 -9.18
N ALA A 34 -19.57 4.87 -8.38
CA ALA A 34 -18.73 3.95 -7.63
C ALA A 34 -18.03 2.94 -8.55
N ALA A 35 -16.71 3.08 -8.71
CA ALA A 35 -15.87 2.21 -9.55
C ALA A 35 -15.30 1.00 -8.78
N ARG A 36 -16.15 0.29 -8.03
CA ARG A 36 -15.80 -0.89 -7.23
C ARG A 36 -14.60 -0.64 -6.28
N GLU A 37 -13.42 -1.13 -6.67
CA GLU A 37 -12.18 -1.11 -5.89
C GLU A 37 -11.32 0.13 -6.16
N PHE A 38 -11.71 0.98 -7.10
CA PHE A 38 -10.94 2.16 -7.50
C PHE A 38 -11.56 3.45 -6.98
N HIS A 39 -10.70 4.38 -6.58
CA HIS A 39 -11.08 5.77 -6.32
C HIS A 39 -10.25 6.73 -7.17
N ASN A 40 -10.85 7.86 -7.55
CA ASN A 40 -10.09 8.98 -8.09
C ASN A 40 -9.25 9.60 -6.98
N HIS A 41 -7.97 9.83 -7.25
CA HIS A 41 -7.18 10.74 -6.47
C HIS A 41 -6.35 11.63 -7.39
N GLU A 42 -6.68 12.92 -7.42
CA GLU A 42 -5.98 13.94 -8.24
C GLU A 42 -5.87 13.57 -9.74
N GLY A 43 -6.89 12.87 -10.26
CA GLY A 43 -6.97 12.42 -11.65
C GLY A 43 -6.30 11.07 -11.92
N PHE A 44 -5.88 10.32 -10.90
CA PHE A 44 -5.34 8.97 -11.04
C PHE A 44 -6.26 7.93 -10.42
N LEU A 45 -6.36 6.76 -11.06
CA LEU A 45 -7.06 5.62 -10.50
C LEU A 45 -6.19 4.94 -9.45
N MET A 46 -6.67 4.91 -8.21
CA MET A 46 -6.00 4.25 -7.09
C MET A 46 -6.83 3.07 -6.62
N ARG A 47 -6.24 1.87 -6.62
CA ARG A 47 -6.89 0.65 -6.13
C ARG A 47 -6.84 0.56 -4.61
N VAL A 48 -7.99 0.25 -4.01
CA VAL A 48 -8.16 -0.01 -2.59
C VAL A 48 -7.87 -1.48 -2.29
N HIS A 49 -7.04 -1.75 -1.28
CA HIS A 49 -6.77 -3.11 -0.87
C HIS A 49 -7.88 -3.61 0.06
N SER A 50 -8.45 -4.78 -0.25
CA SER A 50 -9.61 -5.34 0.46
C SER A 50 -9.37 -5.56 1.96
N ALA A 51 -8.14 -5.93 2.35
CA ALA A 51 -7.80 -6.16 3.75
C ALA A 51 -7.56 -4.88 4.56
N THR A 52 -7.36 -3.73 3.91
CA THR A 52 -7.10 -2.45 4.60
C THR A 52 -8.19 -1.40 4.36
N GLY A 53 -9.04 -1.59 3.35
CA GLY A 53 -10.01 -0.59 2.92
C GLY A 53 -9.37 0.72 2.43
N ARG A 54 -8.04 0.73 2.21
CA ARG A 54 -7.27 1.89 1.77
C ARG A 54 -6.33 1.51 0.63
N SER A 55 -5.94 2.48 -0.20
CA SER A 55 -4.87 2.25 -1.18
C SER A 55 -3.50 2.22 -0.48
N PRO A 56 -2.55 1.39 -0.93
CA PRO A 56 -1.18 1.41 -0.41
C PRO A 56 -0.55 2.80 -0.47
N PHE A 57 -0.83 3.56 -1.53
CA PHE A 57 -0.41 4.96 -1.66
C PHE A 57 -0.95 5.85 -0.53
N SER A 58 -2.24 5.75 -0.21
CA SER A 58 -2.83 6.50 0.91
C SER A 58 -2.23 6.10 2.26
N ILE A 59 -1.86 4.83 2.45
CA ILE A 59 -1.25 4.35 3.70
C ILE A 59 0.17 4.90 3.88
N VAL A 60 0.97 4.90 2.81
CA VAL A 60 2.37 5.30 2.84
C VAL A 60 2.53 6.82 2.81
N TYR A 61 1.79 7.49 1.93
CA TYR A 61 2.00 8.91 1.63
C TYR A 61 0.88 9.82 2.17
N GLN A 62 -0.32 9.30 2.43
CA GLN A 62 -1.54 10.01 2.88
C GLN A 62 -2.08 11.11 1.98
N LYS A 63 -1.22 12.01 1.52
CA LYS A 63 -1.42 12.90 0.39
C LYS A 63 -0.40 12.54 -0.67
N VAL A 64 -0.82 12.48 -1.92
CA VAL A 64 0.12 12.32 -3.02
C VAL A 64 1.07 13.52 -2.99
N PRO A 65 2.40 13.31 -2.92
CA PRO A 65 3.37 14.38 -2.98
C PRO A 65 3.15 15.15 -4.27
N ARG A 66 2.94 16.46 -4.20
CA ARG A 66 2.69 17.26 -5.41
C ARG A 66 3.98 17.46 -6.20
N HIS A 67 5.12 17.40 -5.52
CA HIS A 67 6.44 17.57 -6.11
C HIS A 67 7.47 16.60 -5.51
N ALA A 68 8.51 16.26 -6.28
CA ALA A 68 9.61 15.41 -5.81
C ALA A 68 10.33 15.97 -4.56
N ILE A 69 10.29 17.30 -4.35
CA ILE A 69 10.84 17.96 -3.16
C ILE A 69 10.12 17.56 -1.87
N ASP A 70 8.84 17.19 -1.94
CA ASP A 70 8.03 16.78 -0.78
C ASP A 70 8.51 15.43 -0.22
N LEU A 71 9.27 14.65 -0.99
CA LEU A 71 9.89 13.38 -0.58
C LEU A 71 11.25 13.56 0.11
N ILE A 72 11.82 14.76 0.08
CA ILE A 72 13.14 15.04 0.66
C ILE A 72 13.00 15.18 2.19
N LYS A 73 13.80 14.44 2.95
CA LYS A 73 13.83 14.54 4.42
C LYS A 73 14.24 15.97 4.81
N PRO A 74 13.38 16.72 5.54
CA PRO A 74 13.70 18.10 5.88
C PRO A 74 14.88 18.17 6.87
N PRO A 75 15.67 19.27 6.85
CA PRO A 75 16.71 19.52 7.84
C PRO A 75 16.13 19.56 9.26
N LYS A 76 16.84 18.97 10.24
CA LYS A 76 16.41 18.88 11.65
C LYS A 76 16.31 20.22 12.39
N THR A 77 16.66 21.33 11.73
CA THR A 77 16.68 22.68 12.31
C THR A 77 15.32 23.38 12.28
N TYR A 78 14.30 22.78 11.65
CA TYR A 78 12.98 23.36 11.54
C TYR A 78 12.23 23.33 12.88
N LYS A 79 11.80 24.50 13.36
CA LYS A 79 10.88 24.61 14.51
C LYS A 79 9.48 24.23 14.03
N GLY A 80 8.92 23.15 14.59
CA GLY A 80 7.69 22.51 14.12
C GLY A 80 6.48 23.44 14.02
N ASN A 81 5.58 23.11 13.09
CA ASN A 81 4.27 23.73 12.97
C ASN A 81 3.23 22.85 13.69
N ALA A 82 2.42 23.43 14.58
CA ALA A 82 1.39 22.69 15.33
C ALA A 82 0.40 21.92 14.42
N ALA A 83 0.07 22.46 13.25
CA ALA A 83 -0.78 21.77 12.27
C ALA A 83 -0.07 20.54 11.67
N ALA A 84 1.24 20.63 11.44
CA ALA A 84 2.04 19.52 10.94
C ALA A 84 2.18 18.41 11.99
N GLU A 85 2.29 18.77 13.27
CA GLU A 85 2.32 17.80 14.37
C GLU A 85 0.99 17.06 14.56
N SER A 86 -0.15 17.77 14.44
CA SER A 86 -1.48 17.13 14.44
C SER A 86 -1.59 16.09 13.32
N MET A 87 -1.23 16.49 12.11
CA MET A 87 -1.23 15.60 10.94
C MET A 87 -0.31 14.40 11.17
N ALA A 88 0.90 14.60 11.70
CA ALA A 88 1.82 13.50 12.00
C ALA A 88 1.26 12.49 13.02
N LYS A 89 0.45 12.94 13.98
CA LYS A 89 -0.21 12.04 14.94
C LYS A 89 -1.35 11.26 14.27
N GLU A 90 -2.15 11.92 13.43
CA GLU A 90 -3.19 11.27 12.63
C GLU A 90 -2.60 10.19 11.70
N VAL A 91 -1.50 10.52 11.03
CA VAL A 91 -0.69 9.60 10.22
C VAL A 91 -0.36 8.32 10.99
N GLN A 92 0.25 8.49 12.17
CA GLN A 92 0.71 7.38 12.98
C GLN A 92 -0.45 6.52 13.47
N SER A 93 -1.54 7.15 13.92
CA SER A 93 -2.75 6.44 14.36
C SER A 93 -3.35 5.62 13.22
N MET A 94 -3.46 6.19 12.03
CA MET A 94 -3.95 5.48 10.84
C MET A 94 -3.05 4.27 10.49
N GLN A 95 -1.73 4.45 10.49
CA GLN A 95 -0.79 3.37 10.19
C GLN A 95 -0.86 2.24 11.23
N GLN A 96 -0.99 2.59 12.51
CA GLN A 96 -1.21 1.62 13.59
C GLN A 96 -2.50 0.83 13.39
N GLN A 97 -3.60 1.50 13.04
CA GLN A 97 -4.87 0.85 12.77
C GLN A 97 -4.77 -0.12 11.59
N VAL A 98 -4.12 0.29 10.50
CA VAL A 98 -3.87 -0.56 9.32
C VAL A 98 -3.02 -1.78 9.70
N HIS A 99 -1.99 -1.59 10.50
CA HIS A 99 -1.13 -2.68 10.98
C HIS A 99 -1.94 -3.71 11.77
N GLN A 100 -2.73 -3.27 12.75
CA GLN A 100 -3.61 -4.14 13.54
C GLN A 100 -4.60 -4.92 12.66
N MET A 101 -5.16 -4.27 11.64
CA MET A 101 -6.09 -4.93 10.72
C MET A 101 -5.39 -6.02 9.89
N LEU A 102 -4.18 -5.75 9.40
CA LEU A 102 -3.37 -6.74 8.68
C LEU A 102 -3.00 -7.92 9.56
N GLU A 103 -2.61 -7.69 10.82
CA GLU A 103 -2.33 -8.76 11.78
C GLU A 103 -3.55 -9.63 12.05
N ALA A 104 -4.72 -9.02 12.26
CA ALA A 104 -5.97 -9.74 12.48
C ALA A 104 -6.37 -10.60 11.26
N MET A 105 -6.22 -10.05 10.05
CA MET A 105 -6.50 -10.77 8.81
C MET A 105 -5.50 -11.91 8.60
N ASN A 106 -4.20 -11.67 8.80
CA ASN A 106 -3.18 -12.71 8.72
C ASN A 106 -3.43 -13.84 9.73
N ALA A 107 -3.84 -13.52 10.95
CA ALA A 107 -4.22 -14.50 11.96
C ALA A 107 -5.43 -15.33 11.51
N LYS A 108 -6.43 -14.72 10.87
CA LYS A 108 -7.59 -15.43 10.29
C LYS A 108 -7.16 -16.39 9.18
N TYR A 109 -6.33 -15.94 8.24
CA TYR A 109 -5.83 -16.78 7.15
C TYR A 109 -4.96 -17.93 7.67
N LYS A 110 -4.11 -17.65 8.66
CA LYS A 110 -3.32 -18.66 9.37
C LYS A 110 -4.21 -19.74 9.99
N LYS A 111 -5.26 -19.36 10.73
CA LYS A 111 -6.22 -20.30 11.31
C LYS A 111 -6.90 -21.18 10.26
N ALA A 112 -7.28 -20.60 9.12
CA ALA A 112 -7.90 -21.35 8.03
C ALA A 112 -6.93 -22.35 7.38
N ALA A 113 -5.68 -21.94 7.15
CA ALA A 113 -4.64 -22.80 6.61
C ALA A 113 -4.26 -23.93 7.59
N ASP A 114 -4.11 -23.59 8.88
CA ASP A 114 -3.74 -24.52 9.93
C ASP A 114 -4.85 -25.56 10.21
N LYS A 115 -6.12 -25.30 9.87
CA LYS A 115 -7.23 -26.28 10.00
C LYS A 115 -6.94 -27.60 9.29
N HIS A 116 -6.20 -27.57 8.19
CA HIS A 116 -5.84 -28.76 7.41
C HIS A 116 -4.45 -29.30 7.72
N ARG A 117 -3.68 -28.59 8.55
CA ARG A 117 -2.32 -28.96 8.91
C ARG A 117 -2.35 -29.85 10.15
N LYS A 118 -1.64 -30.97 10.10
CA LYS A 118 -1.37 -31.76 11.30
C LYS A 118 -0.33 -31.05 12.15
N GLU A 119 -0.63 -30.86 13.42
CA GLU A 119 0.34 -30.36 14.39
C GLU A 119 1.46 -31.39 14.53
N GLN A 120 2.71 -30.93 14.38
CA GLN A 120 3.90 -31.75 14.61
C GLN A 120 4.70 -31.07 15.72
N LEU A 121 4.63 -31.64 16.91
CA LEU A 121 5.45 -31.27 18.06
C LEU A 121 6.72 -32.10 18.00
N PHE A 122 7.88 -31.45 18.03
CA PHE A 122 9.18 -32.11 18.05
C PHE A 122 9.83 -31.90 19.40
N SER A 123 10.53 -32.92 19.89
CA SER A 123 11.32 -32.89 21.12
C SER A 123 12.81 -33.05 20.81
N GLU A 124 13.67 -32.68 21.76
CA GLU A 124 15.11 -32.88 21.63
C GLU A 124 15.41 -34.38 21.42
N GLY A 125 16.17 -34.70 20.37
CA GLY A 125 16.49 -36.09 19.99
C GLY A 125 15.69 -36.66 18.81
N ASP A 126 14.63 -35.97 18.36
CA ASP A 126 13.85 -36.41 17.20
C ASP A 126 14.64 -36.24 15.89
N MET A 127 14.66 -37.28 15.06
CA MET A 127 15.25 -37.21 13.72
C MET A 127 14.24 -36.61 12.73
N VAL A 128 14.57 -35.46 12.17
CA VAL A 128 13.74 -34.75 11.18
C VAL A 128 14.43 -34.66 9.82
N MET A 129 13.67 -34.86 8.75
CA MET A 129 14.16 -34.68 7.39
C MET A 129 13.81 -33.27 6.90
N VAL A 130 14.83 -32.45 6.65
CA VAL A 130 14.65 -31.08 6.17
C VAL A 130 14.69 -31.06 4.64
N PHE A 131 13.61 -30.61 4.00
CA PHE A 131 13.59 -30.39 2.55
C PHE A 131 14.02 -28.95 2.23
N LEU A 132 15.22 -28.81 1.69
CA LEU A 132 15.80 -27.51 1.34
C LEU A 132 15.53 -27.19 -0.14
N ARG A 133 14.86 -26.06 -0.42
CA ARG A 133 14.64 -25.58 -1.79
C ARG A 133 15.84 -24.78 -2.27
N LYS A 134 16.44 -25.16 -3.40
CA LYS A 134 17.63 -24.52 -3.99
C LYS A 134 17.46 -23.01 -4.20
N GLU A 135 16.26 -22.55 -4.57
CA GLU A 135 15.93 -21.14 -4.83
C GLU A 135 16.09 -20.20 -3.63
N ARG A 136 16.12 -20.74 -2.39
CA ARG A 136 16.20 -19.95 -1.16
C ARG A 136 17.62 -19.81 -0.62
N PHE A 137 18.60 -20.34 -1.34
CA PHE A 137 20.01 -20.13 -1.05
C PHE A 137 20.54 -19.14 -2.07
N THR A 138 20.88 -17.94 -1.62
CA THR A 138 21.75 -17.06 -2.38
C THR A 138 23.13 -17.68 -2.36
N VAL A 139 23.65 -17.99 -3.55
CA VAL A 139 25.02 -18.49 -3.78
C VAL A 139 26.03 -17.41 -3.43
#